data_AF-A0A923V2Y1-F1
#
_entry.id   AF-A0A923V2Y1-F1
#
_cell.length_a   1.000
_cell.length_b   1.000
_cell.length_c   1.000
_cell.angle_alpha   90.00
_cell.angle_beta   90.00
_cell.angle_gamma   90.00
#
_symmetry.space_group_name_H-M   'P 1'
#
loop_
_entity.id
_entity.type
_entity.pdbx_description
1 polymer ?
#
loop_
_entity_poly.entity_id
_entity_poly.type
_entity_poly.pdbx_seq_one_letter_code
_entity_poly.pdbx_strand_id
1 'polypeptide(L)' 'MAYKFVDNYREQGARKKLVTLLEGRGITDKAVLKAIGKIPRHFFFDETFWNQSYRDIAFPIGDGQTISQPYT' A
#
# COMPACT_ATOMS: atom_id res chain seq x y z
N MET A 1 13.85 -1.82 -19.29
CA MET A 1 13.45 -2.59 -18.08
C MET A 1 14.41 -2.27 -16.94
N ALA A 2 13.99 -1.48 -15.94
CA ALA A 2 14.70 -1.26 -14.65
C ALA A 2 13.96 -0.33 -13.64
N TYR A 3 12.70 0.09 -13.88
CA TYR A 3 12.06 1.17 -13.08
C TYR A 3 11.02 0.71 -12.04
N LYS A 4 10.84 -0.60 -11.80
CA LYS A 4 9.74 -1.12 -10.97
C LYS A 4 9.88 -0.88 -9.46
N PHE A 5 11.05 -0.47 -8.96
CA PHE A 5 11.34 -0.38 -7.52
C PHE A 5 11.74 1.03 -7.05
N VAL A 6 11.01 2.05 -7.49
CA VAL A 6 11.24 3.45 -7.08
C VAL A 6 10.18 3.89 -6.06
N ASP A 7 10.60 4.17 -4.83
CA ASP A 7 9.72 4.67 -3.75
C ASP A 7 9.88 6.20 -3.59
N ASN A 8 9.28 6.98 -4.48
CA ASN A 8 9.39 8.45 -4.45
C ASN A 8 8.57 9.06 -3.29
N TYR A 9 8.78 10.36 -3.05
CA TYR A 9 8.08 11.10 -1.99
C TYR A 9 6.55 11.01 -2.08
N ARG A 10 5.98 10.86 -3.29
CA ARG A 10 4.55 10.70 -3.51
C ARG A 10 4.03 9.41 -2.87
N GLU A 11 4.68 8.29 -3.15
CA GLU A 11 4.34 6.96 -2.65
C GLU A 11 4.60 6.85 -1.15
N GLN A 12 5.70 7.42 -0.65
CA GLN A 12 5.98 7.50 0.78
C GLN A 12 4.90 8.31 1.52
N GLY A 13 4.48 9.44 0.96
CA GLY A 13 3.40 10.27 1.52
C GLY A 13 2.06 9.55 1.53
N ALA A 14 1.72 8.83 0.45
CA ALA A 14 0.51 8.01 0.37
C ALA A 14 0.54 6.85 1.38
N ARG A 15 1.69 6.18 1.55
CA ARG A 15 1.90 5.14 2.56
C ARG A 15 1.67 5.66 3.98
N LYS A 16 2.23 6.83 4.32
CA LYS A 16 2.01 7.48 5.62
C LYS A 16 0.54 7.78 5.87
N LYS A 17 -0.18 8.33 4.87
CA LYS A 17 -1.62 8.58 4.96
C LYS A 17 -2.43 7.31 5.20
N LEU A 18 -2.07 6.21 4.51
CA LEU A 18 -2.71 4.91 4.74
C LEU A 18 -2.48 4.43 6.18
N VAL A 19 -1.26 4.53 6.72
CA VAL A 19 -0.98 4.15 8.11
C VAL A 19 -1.85 4.95 9.09
N THR A 20 -1.94 6.27 8.93
CA THR A 20 -2.80 7.13 9.77
C THR A 20 -4.28 6.76 9.66
N LEU A 21 -4.75 6.45 8.44
CA LEU A 21 -6.12 5.98 8.22
C LEU A 21 -6.38 4.67 9.00
N LEU A 22 -5.50 3.68 8.85
CA LEU A 22 -5.67 2.36 9.47
C LEU A 22 -5.61 2.41 11.00
N GLU A 23 -4.73 3.25 11.54
CA GLU A 23 -4.68 3.54 12.97
C GLU A 23 -6.01 4.15 13.45
N GLY A 24 -6.54 5.15 12.74
CA GLY A 24 -7.83 5.77 13.06
C GLY A 24 -9.04 4.83 12.89
N ARG A 25 -8.93 3.80 12.05
CA ARG A 25 -9.97 2.78 11.90
C ARG A 25 -9.94 1.68 12.96
N GLY A 26 -8.89 1.61 13.78
CA GLY A 26 -8.83 0.70 14.93
C GLY A 26 -7.70 -0.34 14.91
N ILE A 27 -6.77 -0.28 13.95
CA ILE A 27 -5.54 -1.11 14.05
C ILE A 27 -4.65 -0.50 15.15
N THR A 28 -4.54 -1.19 16.28
CA THR A 28 -3.82 -0.69 17.46
C THR A 28 -2.40 -1.25 17.59
N ASP A 29 -2.09 -2.36 16.92
CA ASP A 29 -0.76 -2.97 16.96
C ASP A 29 0.26 -2.09 16.23
N LYS A 30 1.18 -1.51 17.01
CA LYS A 30 2.24 -0.63 16.51
C LYS A 30 3.25 -1.35 15.63
N ALA A 31 3.49 -2.65 15.85
CA ALA A 31 4.36 -3.44 14.99
C ALA A 31 3.74 -3.62 13.60
N VAL A 32 2.42 -3.86 13.53
CA VAL A 32 1.67 -3.93 12.26
C VAL A 32 1.72 -2.59 11.53
N LEU A 33 1.37 -1.49 12.19
CA LEU A 33 1.40 -0.15 11.58
C LEU A 33 2.81 0.23 11.09
N LYS A 34 3.86 -0.13 11.84
CA LYS A 34 5.26 0.08 11.44
C LYS A 34 5.63 -0.75 10.21
N ALA A 35 5.16 -2.00 10.12
CA ALA A 35 5.38 -2.84 8.96
C ALA A 35 4.70 -2.25 7.71
N ILE A 36 3.42 -1.84 7.81
CA ILE A 36 2.69 -1.18 6.73
C ILE A 36 3.39 0.12 6.29
N GLY A 37 3.92 0.89 7.24
CA GLY A 37 4.69 2.12 6.98
C GLY A 37 6.06 1.90 6.33
N LYS A 38 6.59 0.68 6.37
CA LYS A 38 7.92 0.31 5.85
C LYS A 38 7.85 -0.35 4.48
N ILE A 39 6.85 -1.20 4.23
CA ILE A 39 6.79 -2.00 3.00
C ILE A 39 6.15 -1.19 1.86
N PRO A 40 6.84 -1.00 0.71
CA PRO A 40 6.30 -0.25 -0.42
C PRO A 40 5.24 -1.07 -1.17
N ARG A 41 3.96 -0.91 -0.77
CA ARG A 41 2.84 -1.67 -1.34
C ARG A 41 2.70 -1.52 -2.87
N HIS A 42 3.10 -0.38 -3.45
CA HIS A 42 3.07 -0.16 -4.90
C HIS A 42 4.02 -1.07 -5.70
N PHE A 43 5.03 -1.68 -5.07
CA PHE A 43 5.91 -2.64 -5.76
C PHE A 43 5.19 -3.93 -6.16
N PHE A 44 4.04 -4.20 -5.55
CA PHE A 44 3.17 -5.33 -5.87
C PHE A 44 2.09 -4.98 -6.92
N PHE A 45 2.17 -3.79 -7.51
CA PHE A 45 1.26 -3.30 -8.55
C PHE A 45 2.01 -3.12 -9.87
N ASP A 46 1.25 -3.14 -10.97
CA ASP A 46 1.70 -2.52 -12.20
C ASP A 46 1.84 -0.99 -12.00
N GLU A 47 2.83 -0.38 -12.66
CA GLU A 47 3.15 1.05 -12.52
C GLU A 47 1.97 1.96 -12.87
N THR A 48 1.13 1.53 -13.81
CA THR A 48 -0.09 2.25 -14.22
C THR A 48 -1.10 2.41 -13.07
N PHE A 49 -1.00 1.58 -12.02
CA PHE A 49 -1.92 1.57 -10.87
C PHE A 49 -1.29 2.04 -9.56
N TRP A 50 -0.08 2.61 -9.57
CA TRP A 50 0.57 3.10 -8.34
C TRP A 50 -0.22 4.20 -7.61
N ASN A 51 -1.07 4.95 -8.31
CA ASN A 51 -1.99 5.90 -7.68
C ASN A 51 -3.10 5.21 -6.84
N GLN A 52 -3.35 3.92 -7.04
CA GLN A 52 -4.34 3.14 -6.30
C GLN A 52 -3.74 2.30 -5.17
N SER A 53 -2.42 2.09 -5.17
CA SER A 53 -1.77 1.11 -4.30
C SER A 53 -1.93 1.35 -2.80
N TYR A 54 -2.21 2.59 -2.39
CA TYR A 54 -2.39 2.99 -0.98
C TYR A 54 -3.83 3.41 -0.65
N ARG A 55 -4.78 3.08 -1.52
CA ARG A 55 -6.20 3.18 -1.20
C ARG A 55 -6.61 1.99 -0.34
N ASP A 56 -7.52 2.22 0.60
CA ASP A 56 -8.06 1.16 1.44
C ASP A 56 -9.15 0.36 0.70
N ILE A 57 -8.73 -0.35 -0.37
CA ILE A 57 -9.56 -1.21 -1.21
C ILE A 57 -8.81 -2.50 -1.55
N ALA A 58 -9.57 -3.56 -1.84
CA ALA A 58 -9.04 -4.71 -2.56
C ALA A 58 -8.78 -4.33 -4.04
N PHE A 59 -7.74 -4.88 -4.67
CA PHE A 59 -7.38 -4.52 -6.05
C PHE A 59 -6.91 -5.73 -6.89
N PRO A 60 -7.39 -5.91 -8.13
CA PRO A 60 -6.93 -7.01 -9.00
C PRO A 60 -5.44 -6.87 -9.38
N ILE A 61 -4.67 -7.96 -9.29
CA ILE A 61 -3.22 -7.95 -9.60
C ILE A 61 -2.82 -8.87 -10.77
N GLY A 62 -3.81 -9.38 -11.50
CA GLY A 62 -3.61 -10.33 -12.60
C GLY A 62 -3.95 -11.76 -12.18
N ASP A 63 -4.04 -12.66 -13.16
CA ASP A 63 -4.28 -14.11 -12.97
C ASP A 63 -5.51 -14.45 -12.10
N GLY A 64 -6.55 -13.61 -12.18
CA GLY A 64 -7.75 -13.73 -11.36
C GLY A 64 -7.53 -13.49 -9.86
N GLN A 65 -6.35 -13.00 -9.46
CA GLN A 65 -5.98 -12.74 -8.07
C GLN A 65 -6.21 -11.28 -7.69
N THR A 66 -6.43 -11.07 -6.40
CA THR A 66 -6.67 -9.76 -5.79
C THR A 66 -5.73 -9.56 -4.62
N ILE A 67 -5.08 -8.40 -4.52
CA ILE A 67 -4.41 -8.01 -3.29
C ILE A 67 -5.43 -7.49 -2.29
N SER A 68 -5.41 -8.02 -1.07
CA SER A 68 -6.40 -7.71 -0.02
C SER A 68 -6.43 -6.23 0.34
N GLN A 69 -7.60 -5.78 0.78
CA GLN A 69 -7.79 -4.46 1.36
C GLN A 69 -6.84 -4.25 2.56
N PRO A 70 -6.18 -3.09 2.71
CA PRO A 70 -5.28 -2.83 3.83
C PRO A 70 -5.85 -2.99 5.25
N TYR A 71 -7.15 -2.75 5.46
CA TYR A 71 -7.80 -2.84 6.77
C TYR A 71 -8.31 -4.26 7.16
N THR A 72 -8.12 -5.28 6.31
CA THR A 72 -8.59 -6.65 6.58
C THR A 72 -7.50 -7.55 7.14
#